data_AF-A0A1I0XU95-F1
#
_entry.id   AF-A0A1I0XU95-F1
#
_cell.length_a   1.000
_cell.length_b   1.000
_cell.length_c   1.000
_cell.angle_alpha   90.00
_cell.angle_beta   90.00
_cell.angle_gamma   90.00
#
_symmetry.space_group_name_H-M   'P 1'
#
loop_
_entity.id
_entity.type
_entity.pdbx_description
1 polymer ?
#
loop_
_entity_poly.entity_id
_entity_poly.type
_entity_poly.pdbx_seq_one_letter_code
_entity_poly.pdbx_strand_id
1 'polypeptide(L)' 'MDQDISLDWYRVFFWTAKTGSLSRAAERLYITQPAVSHTLKLLESKLGGQLFFAPQEAFN' A
#
# COMPACT_ATOMS: atom_id res chain seq x y z
N MET A 1 23.00 0.50 8.62
CA MET A 1 22.30 0.39 7.33
C MET A 1 21.73 -1.01 7.29
N ASP A 2 20.48 -1.18 7.74
CA ASP A 2 19.62 -2.36 7.55
C ASP A 2 18.29 -1.98 8.20
N GLN A 3 17.35 -1.49 7.40
CA GLN A 3 15.98 -1.28 7.83
C GLN A 3 15.18 -2.27 7.01
N ASP A 4 15.03 -3.45 7.58
CA ASP A 4 14.35 -4.62 7.03
C ASP A 4 12.93 -4.22 6.62
N ILE A 5 12.52 -4.55 5.40
CA ILE A 5 11.12 -4.38 5.00
C ILE A 5 10.34 -5.40 5.80
N SER A 6 9.61 -4.94 6.83
CA SER A 6 8.76 -5.82 7.62
C SER A 6 7.76 -6.56 6.72
N LEU A 7 7.49 -7.82 7.04
CA LEU A 7 6.41 -8.60 6.43
C LEU A 7 5.06 -7.89 6.51
N ASP A 8 4.86 -7.00 7.49
CA ASP A 8 3.64 -6.17 7.58
C ASP A 8 3.52 -5.19 6.41
N TRP A 9 4.63 -4.60 5.96
CA TRP A 9 4.63 -3.68 4.82
C TRP A 9 4.35 -4.44 3.53
N TYR A 10 4.93 -5.64 3.39
CA TYR A 10 4.63 -6.53 2.27
C TYR A 10 3.16 -6.94 2.26
N ARG A 11 2.57 -7.26 3.42
CA ARG A 11 1.15 -7.62 3.54
C ARG A 11 0.23 -6.47 3.13
N VAL A 12 0.54 -5.25 3.56
CA VAL A 12 -0.19 -4.04 3.14
C VAL A 12 -0.13 -3.90 1.63
N PHE A 13 1.07 -3.93 1.05
CA PHE A 13 1.26 -3.86 -0.40
C PHE A 13 0.48 -4.94 -1.15
N PHE A 14 0.63 -6.20 -0.74
CA PHE A 14 -0.02 -7.34 -1.37
C PHE A 14 -1.55 -7.21 -1.37
N TRP A 15 -2.13 -6.87 -0.23
CA TRP A 15 -3.59 -6.75 -0.14
C TRP A 15 -4.11 -5.52 -0.89
N THR A 16 -3.41 -4.38 -0.87
CA THR A 16 -3.78 -3.22 -1.69
C THR A 16 -3.73 -3.54 -3.18
N ALA A 17 -2.68 -4.22 -3.65
CA ALA A 17 -2.59 -4.66 -5.03
C ALA A 17 -3.70 -5.66 -5.41
N LYS A 18 -4.00 -6.60 -4.51
CA LYS A 18 -5.01 -7.64 -4.73
C LYS A 18 -6.45 -7.11 -4.71
N THR A 19 -6.75 -6.11 -3.89
CA THR A 19 -8.11 -5.55 -3.77
C THR A 19 -8.34 -4.35 -4.67
N GLY A 20 -7.28 -3.69 -5.13
CA GLY A 20 -7.35 -2.39 -5.82
C GLY A 20 -7.92 -1.26 -4.95
N SER A 21 -8.02 -1.44 -3.63
CA SER A 21 -8.68 -0.50 -2.73
C SER A 21 -8.03 -0.47 -1.35
N LEU A 22 -7.63 0.73 -0.92
CA LEU A 22 -7.06 0.95 0.41
C LEU A 22 -8.03 0.55 1.52
N SER A 23 -9.33 0.85 1.37
CA SER A 23 -10.36 0.49 2.35
C SER A 23 -10.53 -1.02 2.45
N ARG A 24 -10.66 -1.72 1.31
CA ARG A 24 -10.78 -3.20 1.31
C ARG A 24 -9.53 -3.88 1.83
N ALA A 25 -8.34 -3.33 1.56
CA ALA A 25 -7.10 -3.85 2.13
C ALA A 25 -7.05 -3.69 3.65
N ALA A 26 -7.51 -2.54 4.17
CA ALA A 26 -7.60 -2.28 5.60
C ALA A 26 -8.54 -3.28 6.31
N GLU A 27 -9.70 -3.57 5.71
CA GLU A 27 -10.64 -4.58 6.18
C GLU A 27 -10.00 -5.98 6.23
N ARG A 28 -9.27 -6.38 5.18
CA ARG A 28 -8.58 -7.69 5.13
C ARG A 28 -7.45 -7.83 6.14
N LEU A 29 -6.84 -6.72 6.51
CA LEU A 29 -5.72 -6.66 7.45
C LEU A 29 -6.13 -6.33 8.88
N TYR A 30 -7.43 -6.08 9.12
CA TYR A 30 -7.96 -5.65 10.42
C TYR A 30 -7.26 -4.40 10.97
N ILE A 31 -6.92 -3.46 10.09
CA ILE A 31 -6.31 -2.17 10.43
C ILE A 31 -7.14 -1.02 9.82
N THR A 32 -6.72 0.22 10.09
CA THR A 32 -7.39 1.40 9.54
C THR A 32 -6.86 1.75 8.15
N GLN A 33 -7.71 2.34 7.30
CA GLN A 33 -7.30 2.82 5.97
C GLN A 33 -6.14 3.84 6.02
N PRO A 34 -6.06 4.76 7.01
CA PRO A 34 -4.87 5.60 7.20
C PRO A 34 -3.59 4.81 7.49
N ALA A 35 -3.68 3.70 8.24
CA ALA A 35 -2.52 2.86 8.53
C ALA A 35 -1.98 2.16 7.26
N VAL A 36 -2.89 1.70 6.39
CA VAL A 36 -2.55 1.18 5.05
C VAL A 36 -1.84 2.25 4.24
N SER A 37 -2.45 3.44 4.10
CA SER A 37 -1.90 4.57 3.33
C SER A 37 -0.52 4.99 3.83
N HIS A 38 -0.35 5.11 5.14
CA HIS A 38 0.93 5.47 5.76
C HIS A 38 2.01 4.42 5.48
N THR A 39 1.68 3.14 5.63
CA THR A 39 2.63 2.03 5.39
C THR A 39 3.08 1.99 3.92
N LEU A 40 2.17 2.23 2.97
CA LEU A 40 2.52 2.31 1.56
C LEU A 40 3.46 3.47 1.27
N LYS A 41 3.22 4.66 1.83
CA LYS A 41 4.11 5.81 1.67
C LYS A 41 5.52 5.55 2.21
N LEU A 42 5.62 4.86 3.35
CA LEU A 42 6.91 4.46 3.90
C LEU A 42 7.62 3.47 2.98
N LEU A 43 6.89 2.50 2.44
CA LEU A 43 7.43 1.52 1.51
C LEU A 43 7.88 2.17 0.18
N GLU A 44 7.08 3.09 -0.37
CA GLU A 44 7.42 3.89 -1.55
C GLU A 44 8.69 4.72 -1.33
N SER A 45 8.78 5.40 -0.19
CA SER A 45 9.97 6.17 0.20
C SER A 45 11.20 5.27 0.32
N LYS A 46 11.04 4.06 0.86
CA LYS A 46 12.12 3.10 1.01
C LYS A 46 12.60 2.51 -0.32
N LEU A 47 11.67 2.28 -1.26
CA LEU A 47 11.96 1.75 -2.59
C LEU A 47 12.36 2.82 -3.61
N GLY A 48 12.16 4.10 -3.28
CA GLY A 48 12.49 5.23 -4.13
C GLY A 48 11.51 5.43 -5.29
N GLY A 49 10.27 4.95 -5.17
CA GLY A 49 9.29 5.02 -6.27
C GLY A 49 7.85 4.78 -5.83
N GLN A 50 6.92 5.21 -6.66
CA GLN A 50 5.47 5.03 -6.46
C GLN A 50 5.07 3.58 -6.72
N LEU A 51 4.26 3.00 -5.84
CA LEU A 51 3.81 1.60 -5.92
C LEU A 51 2.45 1.46 -6.58
N PHE A 52 1.58 2.46 -6.43
CA PHE A 52 0.24 2.46 -7.01
C PHE A 52 -0.06 3.78 -7.69
N PHE A 53 -0.49 3.73 -8.95
CA PHE A 53 -1.03 4.88 -9.65
C PHE A 53 -2.49 5.11 -9.21
N ALA A 54 -2.91 6.37 -9.13
CA ALA A 54 -4.34 6.67 -9.03
C ALA A 54 -5.05 6.05 -10.25
N PRO A 55 -6.26 5.51 -10.10
CA PRO A 55 -7.00 5.01 -11.25
C PRO A 55 -7.10 6.16 -12.26
N GLN A 56 -6.43 6.00 -13.39
CA GLN A 56 -6.58 6.87 -14.54
C GLN A 56 -8.01 6.67 -14.98
N GLU A 57 -8.89 7.64 -14.70
CA GLU A 57 -10.17 7.72 -15.39
C GLU A 57 -9.85 7.66 -16.88
N ALA A 58 -10.31 6.59 -17.54
CA ALA A 58 -10.11 6.40 -18.96
C ALA A 58 -10.69 7.64 -19.65
N PHE A 59 -9.83 8.38 -20.36
CA PHE A 59 -10.22 9.53 -21.17
C PHE A 59 -11.45 9.17 -21.99
N ASN A 60 -12.57 9.85 -21.71
CA ASN A 60 -13.76 9.90 -22.55
C ASN A 60 -13.72 11.20 -23.35
#